data_AF-A0A7C8HG36-F1
#
_entry.id   AF-A0A7C8HG36-F1
#
_cell.length_a   1.000
_cell.length_b   1.000
_cell.length_c   1.000
_cell.angle_alpha   90.00
_cell.angle_beta   90.00
_cell.angle_gamma   90.00
#
_symmetry.space_group_name_H-M   'P 1'
#
loop_
_entity.id
_entity.type
_entity.pdbx_description
1 polymer ?
#
loop_
_entity_poly.entity_id
_entity_poly.type
_entity_poly.pdbx_seq_one_letter_code
_entity_poly.pdbx_strand_id
1 'polypeptide(L)'
;MREKLLKMMEDLVNGEYDCNDFSYDFPHEMFELEDEALLEALDDMPEICAAYDPYKEDEEELLNDEELIEKVREIYSRIGNQ
;
A
#
# COMPACT_ATOMS: atom_id res chain seq x y z
N MET A 1 -6.37 -1.38 14.54
CA MET A 1 -5.32 -1.43 13.51
C MET A 1 -5.88 -1.74 12.13
N ARG A 2 -6.62 -2.85 11.93
CA ARG A 2 -7.31 -3.18 10.66
C ARG A 2 -8.00 -2.00 9.96
N GLU A 3 -8.94 -1.33 10.63
CA GLU A 3 -9.70 -0.23 10.03
C GLU A 3 -8.81 0.95 9.62
N LYS A 4 -7.71 1.20 10.36
CA LYS A 4 -6.74 2.26 10.04
C LYS A 4 -6.03 1.94 8.73
N LEU A 5 -5.48 0.73 8.59
CA LEU A 5 -4.80 0.30 7.36
C LEU A 5 -5.75 0.33 6.15
N LEU A 6 -6.97 -0.18 6.29
CA LEU A 6 -7.95 -0.14 5.20
C LEU A 6 -8.30 1.29 4.79
N LYS A 7 -8.44 2.21 5.75
CA LYS A 7 -8.68 3.62 5.47
C LYS A 7 -7.49 4.28 4.75
N MET A 8 -6.26 3.97 5.16
CA MET A 8 -5.06 4.48 4.46
C MET A 8 -5.02 4.02 3.01
N MET A 9 -5.35 2.75 2.73
CA MET A 9 -5.43 2.23 1.36
C MET A 9 -6.55 2.92 0.56
N GLU A 10 -7.72 3.08 1.15
CA GLU A 10 -8.84 3.80 0.53
C GLU A 10 -8.47 5.24 0.19
N ASP A 11 -7.80 5.94 1.11
CA ASP A 11 -7.40 7.34 0.94
C ASP A 11 -6.35 7.50 -0.15
N LEU A 12 -5.37 6.61 -0.22
CA LEU A 12 -4.41 6.58 -1.33
C LEU A 12 -5.13 6.34 -2.67
N VAL A 13 -6.00 5.34 -2.74
CA VAL A 13 -6.70 4.97 -3.98
C VAL A 13 -7.62 6.08 -4.49
N ASN A 14 -8.18 6.89 -3.58
CA ASN A 14 -9.02 8.04 -3.89
C ASN A 14 -8.22 9.33 -4.13
N GLY A 15 -6.90 9.32 -3.93
CA GLY A 15 -6.04 10.50 -4.06
C GLY A 15 -6.15 11.49 -2.90
N GLU A 16 -6.66 11.04 -1.74
CA GLU A 16 -6.73 11.80 -0.49
C GLU A 16 -5.48 11.61 0.39
N TYR A 17 -4.60 10.68 0.03
CA TYR A 17 -3.31 10.43 0.69
C TYR A 17 -2.18 10.44 -0.34
N ASP A 18 -1.11 11.18 -0.04
CA ASP A 18 0.11 11.25 -0.83
C ASP A 18 0.87 9.90 -0.86
N CYS A 19 1.42 9.56 -2.03
CA CYS A 19 2.13 8.30 -2.26
C CYS A 19 3.42 8.19 -1.43
N ASN A 20 4.16 9.30 -1.31
CA ASN A 20 5.40 9.33 -0.56
C ASN A 20 5.12 9.12 0.93
N ASP A 21 4.20 9.86 1.52
CA ASP A 21 3.84 9.68 2.93
C ASP A 21 3.30 8.25 3.18
N PHE A 22 2.42 7.75 2.30
CA PHE A 22 1.88 6.39 2.40
C PHE A 22 2.98 5.32 2.41
N SER A 23 3.99 5.42 1.53
CA SER A 23 5.06 4.42 1.41
C SER A 23 5.90 4.26 2.68
N TYR A 24 5.99 5.31 3.52
CA TYR A 24 6.64 5.25 4.82
C TYR A 24 5.70 4.85 5.95
N ASP A 25 4.50 5.43 5.97
CA ASP A 25 3.56 5.26 7.07
C ASP A 25 2.92 3.87 7.07
N PHE A 26 2.55 3.34 5.91
CA PHE A 26 1.78 2.09 5.83
C PHE A 26 2.55 0.87 6.39
N PRO A 27 3.82 0.60 6.00
CA PRO A 27 4.57 -0.51 6.58
C PRO A 27 4.82 -0.36 8.09
N HIS A 28 4.92 0.89 8.58
CA HIS A 28 5.06 1.15 10.01
C HIS A 28 3.80 0.73 10.78
N GLU A 29 2.63 1.11 10.29
CA GLU A 29 1.34 0.77 10.89
C GLU A 29 1.02 -0.74 10.81
N MET A 30 1.48 -1.41 9.75
CA MET A 30 1.37 -2.86 9.61
C MET A 30 2.11 -3.62 10.72
N PHE A 31 3.19 -3.07 11.28
CA PHE A 31 3.98 -3.75 12.31
C PHE A 31 3.20 -4.03 13.60
N GLU A 32 2.17 -3.22 13.87
CA GLU A 32 1.30 -3.38 15.04
C GLU A 32 0.02 -4.19 14.73
N LEU A 33 -0.10 -4.75 13.53
CA LEU A 33 -1.27 -5.53 13.14
C LEU A 33 -1.21 -6.95 13.75
N GLU A 34 -2.24 -7.32 14.52
CA GLU A 34 -2.38 -8.67 15.10
C GLU A 34 -3.33 -9.59 14.30
N ASP A 35 -4.01 -9.05 13.29
CA ASP A 35 -4.94 -9.82 12.45
C ASP A 35 -4.15 -10.64 11.42
N GLU A 36 -3.92 -11.92 11.71
CA GLU A 36 -3.14 -12.84 10.87
C GLU A 36 -3.69 -12.95 9.44
N ALA A 37 -5.02 -12.96 9.26
CA ALA A 37 -5.63 -13.08 7.94
C ALA A 37 -5.40 -11.81 7.11
N LEU A 38 -5.46 -10.64 7.75
CA LEU A 38 -5.16 -9.39 7.09
C LEU A 38 -3.65 -9.23 6.83
N LEU A 39 -2.79 -9.69 7.74
CA LEU A 39 -1.34 -9.73 7.52
C LEU A 39 -1.00 -10.57 6.28
N GLU A 40 -1.58 -11.77 6.14
CA GLU A 40 -1.42 -12.62 4.96
C GLU A 40 -1.90 -11.91 3.68
N ALA A 41 -3.03 -11.21 3.76
CA ALA A 41 -3.55 -10.45 2.62
C ALA A 41 -2.69 -9.23 2.23
N LEU A 42 -1.89 -8.70 3.17
CA LEU A 42 -1.04 -7.52 2.99
C LEU A 42 0.45 -7.87 2.84
N ASP A 43 0.83 -9.15 2.72
CA ASP A 43 2.23 -9.61 2.75
C ASP A 43 3.13 -8.90 1.70
N ASP A 44 2.57 -8.58 0.54
CA ASP A 44 3.28 -7.88 -0.55
C ASP A 44 3.48 -6.37 -0.29
N MET A 45 2.73 -5.76 0.64
CA MET A 45 2.69 -4.31 0.82
C MET A 45 4.03 -3.68 1.22
N PRO A 46 4.84 -4.26 2.13
CA PRO A 46 6.15 -3.70 2.45
C PRO A 46 7.09 -3.62 1.24
N GLU A 47 7.07 -4.61 0.35
CA GLU A 47 7.87 -4.61 -0.88
C GLU A 47 7.37 -3.57 -1.87
N ILE A 48 6.05 -3.50 -2.07
CA ILE A 48 5.41 -2.47 -2.92
C ILE A 48 5.75 -1.06 -2.44
N CYS A 49 5.71 -0.82 -1.13
CA CYS A 49 6.07 0.48 -0.56
C CYS A 49 7.57 0.77 -0.71
N ALA A 50 8.43 -0.24 -0.55
CA ALA A 50 9.87 -0.08 -0.71
C ALA A 50 10.31 0.15 -2.17
N ALA A 51 9.52 -0.33 -3.13
CA ALA A 51 9.73 -0.13 -4.56
C ALA A 51 9.29 1.27 -5.04
N TYR A 52 8.62 2.07 -4.20
CA TYR A 52 8.15 3.38 -4.59
C TYR A 52 9.32 4.38 -4.75
N ASP A 53 9.43 4.96 -5.95
CA ASP A 53 10.30 6.10 -6.24
C ASP A 53 9.57 7.06 -7.21
N PRO A 54 9.18 8.26 -6.77
CA PRO A 54 8.49 9.22 -7.62
C PRO A 54 9.37 9.76 -8.75
N TYR A 55 10.69 9.58 -8.67
CA TYR A 55 11.65 10.04 -9.67
C TYR A 55 12.13 8.92 -10.59
N LYS A 56 11.51 7.72 -10.53
CA LYS A 56 11.89 6.65 -11.45
C LYS A 56 11.72 7.11 -12.90
N GLU A 57 12.66 6.71 -13.75
CA GLU A 57 12.59 6.95 -15.19
C GLU A 57 12.22 5.66 -15.92
N ASP A 58 13.19 4.76 -16.10
CA ASP A 58 13.04 3.50 -16.85
C ASP A 58 13.34 2.26 -15.97
N GLU A 59 13.31 2.41 -14.64
CA GLU A 59 13.58 1.33 -13.70
C GLU A 59 12.32 0.48 -13.51
N GLU A 60 12.25 -0.66 -14.19
CA GLU A 60 11.11 -1.59 -14.15
C GLU A 60 10.85 -2.18 -12.75
N GLU A 61 11.86 -2.16 -11.87
CA GLU A 61 11.77 -2.65 -10.49
C GLU A 61 11.15 -1.63 -9.54
N LEU A 62 11.06 -0.36 -9.94
CA LEU A 62 10.51 0.72 -9.13
C LEU A 62 9.08 1.07 -9.55
N LEU A 63 8.35 1.74 -8.67
CA LEU A 63 6.97 2.19 -8.87
C LEU A 63 6.88 3.71 -8.76
N ASN A 64 6.27 4.36 -9.74
CA ASN A 64 5.84 5.75 -9.61
C ASN A 64 4.46 5.82 -8.92
N ASP A 65 3.91 7.03 -8.77
CA ASP A 65 2.61 7.25 -8.11
C ASP A 65 1.47 6.41 -8.72
N GLU A 66 1.37 6.39 -10.06
CA GLU A 66 0.29 5.69 -10.75
C GLU A 66 0.38 4.18 -10.51
N GLU A 67 1.57 3.60 -10.62
CA GLU A 67 1.78 2.17 -10.42
C GLU A 67 1.64 1.75 -8.95
N LEU A 68 2.11 2.58 -8.01
CA LEU A 68 1.88 2.33 -6.58
C LEU A 68 0.37 2.28 -6.29
N ILE A 69 -0.39 3.29 -6.75
CA ILE A 69 -1.85 3.34 -6.57
C ILE A 69 -2.52 2.11 -7.20
N GLU A 70 -2.11 1.69 -8.39
CA GLU A 70 -2.64 0.49 -9.03
C GLU A 70 -2.39 -0.78 -8.19
N LYS A 71 -1.15 -0.98 -7.71
CA LYS A 71 -0.81 -2.13 -6.85
C LYS A 71 -1.60 -2.13 -5.55
N VAL A 72 -1.70 -0.98 -4.88
CA VAL A 72 -2.49 -0.86 -3.64
C VAL A 72 -3.98 -1.10 -3.90
N ARG A 73 -4.52 -0.59 -5.02
CA ARG A 73 -5.92 -0.84 -5.43
C ARG A 73 -6.18 -2.33 -5.66
N GLU A 74 -5.27 -3.04 -6.32
CA GLU A 74 -5.39 -4.48 -6.54
C GLU A 74 -5.50 -5.23 -5.20
N ILE A 75 -4.61 -4.95 -4.24
CA ILE A 75 -4.63 -5.59 -2.92
C ILE A 75 -5.91 -5.21 -2.15
N TYR A 76 -6.26 -3.93 -2.11
CA TYR A 76 -7.47 -3.44 -1.44
C TYR A 76 -8.74 -4.13 -1.96
N SER A 77 -8.83 -4.31 -3.28
CA SER A 77 -9.97 -5.00 -3.90
C SER A 77 -10.07 -6.48 -3.53
N ARG A 78 -8.95 -7.16 -3.27
CA ARG A 78 -8.94 -8.57 -2.82
C ARG A 78 -9.47 -8.70 -1.40
N ILE A 79 -9.14 -7.73 -0.54
CA ILE A 79 -9.62 -7.71 0.85
C ILE A 79 -11.11 -7.40 0.93
N GLY A 80 -11.62 -6.46 0.11
CA GLY A 80 -13.04 -6.09 0.09
C GLY A 80 -13.97 -7.16 -0.52
N ASN A 81 -13.42 -8.16 -1.22
CA ASN A 81 -14.16 -9.27 -1.83
C ASN A 81 -14.07 -10.59 -1.03
N GLN A 82 -13.51 -10.55 0.19
CA GLN A 82 -13.51 -11.66 1.16
C GLN A 82 -14.62 -11.49 2.21
#